data_AF-A0A3Q4I6Z8-F1
#
_entry.id   AF-A0A3Q4I6Z8-F1
#
_cell.length_a   1.000
_cell.length_b   1.000
_cell.length_c   1.000
_cell.angle_alpha   90.00
_cell.angle_beta   90.00
_cell.angle_gamma   90.00
#
_symmetry.space_group_name_H-M   'P 1'
#
loop_
_entity.id
_entity.type
_entity.pdbx_description
1 polymer ?
#
loop_
_entity_poly.entity_id
_entity_poly.type
_entity_poly.pdbx_seq_one_letter_code
_entity_poly.pdbx_strand_id
1 'polypeptide(L)'
;LHVTQGDLEKEKRKLQNIFAHGTEQPGAGSSQKPPQHESSEIPKMDRYQEVLNEIQERRQFLEDMASLGQEKDYIDIINTEISQVNVRDRRNSRGIKSSLKCWNKKRIRGKKTHYYF
;
A
#
# COMPACT_ATOMS: atom_id res chain seq x y z
N LEU A 1 -41.70 -31.36 6.55
CA LEU A 1 -41.42 -30.06 7.21
C LEU A 1 -42.09 -28.98 6.36
N HIS A 2 -43.13 -28.30 6.87
CA HIS A 2 -43.73 -27.17 6.17
C HIS A 2 -42.89 -25.92 6.48
N VAL A 3 -42.18 -25.39 5.48
CA VAL A 3 -41.54 -24.08 5.58
C VAL A 3 -42.66 -23.04 5.53
N THR A 4 -42.82 -22.28 6.61
CA THR A 4 -43.87 -21.26 6.67
C THR A 4 -43.39 -19.97 6.03
N GLN A 5 -44.30 -19.13 5.53
CA GLN A 5 -43.95 -17.87 4.90
C GLN A 5 -43.14 -16.94 5.83
N GLY A 6 -43.37 -17.05 7.15
CA GLY A 6 -42.60 -16.34 8.16
C GLY A 6 -41.14 -16.80 8.28
N ASP A 7 -40.85 -18.08 8.02
CA ASP A 7 -39.48 -18.59 8.00
C ASP A 7 -38.69 -18.02 6.82
N LEU A 8 -39.32 -17.90 5.65
CA LEU A 8 -38.72 -17.29 4.46
C LEU A 8 -38.43 -15.80 4.65
N GLU A 9 -39.34 -15.06 5.28
CA GLU A 9 -39.11 -13.64 5.58
C GLU A 9 -37.97 -13.44 6.59
N LYS A 10 -37.87 -14.32 7.58
CA LYS A 10 -36.79 -14.31 8.57
C LYS A 10 -35.44 -14.59 7.93
N GLU A 11 -35.36 -15.60 7.06
CA GLU A 11 -34.14 -15.93 6.31
C GLU A 11 -33.77 -14.83 5.31
N LYS A 12 -34.74 -14.26 4.57
CA LYS A 12 -34.49 -13.14 3.67
C LYS A 12 -33.90 -11.94 4.40
N ARG A 13 -34.43 -11.61 5.59
CA ARG A 13 -33.93 -10.50 6.40
C ARG A 13 -32.54 -10.78 6.95
N LYS A 14 -32.27 -12.03 7.35
CA LYS A 14 -30.92 -12.48 7.77
C LYS A 14 -29.90 -12.28 6.65
N LEU A 15 -30.20 -12.75 5.44
CA LEU A 15 -29.33 -12.65 4.28
C LEU A 15 -29.10 -11.19 3.85
N GLN A 16 -30.13 -10.34 3.88
CA GLN A 16 -29.98 -8.90 3.61
C GLN A 16 -29.03 -8.23 4.60
N ASN A 17 -29.11 -8.59 5.88
CA ASN A 17 -28.25 -8.02 6.91
C ASN A 17 -26.78 -8.43 6.73
N ILE A 18 -26.54 -9.69 6.35
CA ILE A 18 -25.21 -10.20 6.01
C ILE A 18 -24.67 -9.49 4.75
N PHE A 19 -25.49 -9.29 3.73
CA PHE A 19 -25.05 -8.61 2.50
C PHE A 19 -24.73 -7.13 2.73
N ALA A 20 -25.52 -6.44 3.56
CA ALA A 20 -25.33 -5.02 3.84
C ALA A 20 -24.19 -4.73 4.81
N HIS A 21 -24.00 -5.57 5.84
CA HIS A 21 -23.10 -5.28 6.96
C HIS A 21 -22.02 -6.35 7.22
N GLY A 22 -22.03 -7.46 6.48
CA GLY A 22 -21.02 -8.53 6.58
C GLY A 22 -21.17 -9.46 7.80
N THR A 23 -22.12 -9.19 8.71
CA THR A 23 -22.30 -9.98 9.94
C THR A 23 -23.78 -10.14 10.31
N GLU A 24 -24.15 -11.29 10.88
CA GLU A 24 -25.49 -11.54 11.40
C GLU A 24 -25.69 -10.87 12.78
N GLN A 25 -26.39 -9.72 12.85
CA GLN A 25 -26.78 -9.16 14.15
C GLN A 25 -27.97 -9.91 14.76
N PRO A 26 -27.91 -10.35 16.03
CA PRO A 26 -29.08 -10.80 16.77
C PRO A 26 -29.96 -9.61 17.20
N GLY A 27 -31.28 -9.83 17.24
CA GLY A 27 -32.29 -8.79 17.43
C GLY A 27 -32.15 -7.94 18.70
N ALA A 28 -32.66 -6.71 18.58
CA ALA A 28 -32.69 -5.64 19.59
C ALA A 28 -32.88 -6.14 21.02
N GLY A 29 -31.88 -5.94 21.87
CA GLY A 29 -31.95 -6.28 23.29
C GLY A 29 -30.68 -6.04 24.11
N SER A 30 -29.49 -5.91 23.52
CA SER A 30 -28.29 -5.56 24.28
C SER A 30 -27.88 -4.12 24.02
N SER A 31 -27.94 -3.31 25.08
CA SER A 31 -27.16 -2.08 25.19
C SER A 31 -25.69 -2.48 25.21
N GLN A 32 -25.12 -2.67 24.04
CA GLN A 32 -23.69 -2.76 23.85
C GLN A 32 -23.36 -1.69 22.83
N LYS A 33 -22.69 -0.65 23.34
CA LYS A 33 -21.92 0.36 22.60
C LYS A 33 -21.56 -0.20 21.22
N PRO A 34 -21.83 0.54 20.12
CA PRO A 34 -21.59 0.02 18.78
C PRO A 34 -20.20 -0.61 18.80
N PRO A 35 -20.04 -1.88 18.38
CA PRO A 35 -18.71 -2.45 18.25
C PRO A 35 -17.99 -1.43 17.39
N GLN A 36 -17.00 -0.78 18.01
CA GLN A 36 -16.08 0.06 17.27
C GLN A 36 -15.70 -0.85 16.14
N HIS A 37 -16.04 -0.40 14.94
CA HIS A 37 -15.64 -1.04 13.72
C HIS A 37 -14.13 -1.05 13.84
N GLU A 38 -13.59 -2.14 14.39
CA GLU A 38 -12.30 -2.66 14.04
C GLU A 38 -12.49 -3.08 12.57
N SER A 39 -12.65 -2.04 11.72
CA SER A 39 -11.74 -1.90 10.61
C SER A 39 -10.45 -2.38 11.22
N SER A 40 -9.96 -3.50 10.75
CA SER A 40 -8.53 -3.69 10.64
C SER A 40 -8.00 -2.39 10.05
N GLU A 41 -7.78 -1.41 10.92
CA GLU A 41 -6.87 -0.31 10.74
C GLU A 41 -5.57 -1.07 10.68
N ILE A 42 -5.27 -1.63 9.50
CA ILE A 42 -3.90 -1.70 9.01
C ILE A 42 -3.37 -0.35 9.45
N PRO A 43 -2.47 -0.30 10.46
CA PRO A 43 -2.06 0.96 11.05
C PRO A 43 -1.70 1.82 9.86
N LYS A 44 -2.45 2.91 9.62
CA LYS A 44 -2.24 3.76 8.44
C LYS A 44 -0.75 4.06 8.48
N MET A 45 0.02 3.38 7.63
CA MET A 45 1.46 3.54 7.65
C MET A 45 1.67 5.02 7.49
N ASP A 46 2.52 5.61 8.35
CA ASP A 46 2.80 7.03 8.26
C ASP A 46 3.05 7.35 6.79
N ARG A 47 2.36 8.36 6.24
CA ARG A 47 2.38 8.66 4.80
C ARG A 47 3.81 8.75 4.27
N TYR A 48 4.73 9.17 5.13
CA TYR A 48 6.15 9.15 4.84
C TYR A 48 6.73 7.74 4.64
N GLN A 49 6.39 6.79 5.50
CA GLN A 49 6.83 5.40 5.40
C GLN A 49 6.30 4.74 4.13
N GLU A 50 5.05 5.01 3.75
CA GLU A 50 4.48 4.57 2.47
C GLU A 50 5.31 5.11 1.29
N VAL A 51 5.60 6.41 1.29
CA VAL A 51 6.44 7.07 0.27
C VAL A 51 7.86 6.49 0.22
N LEU A 52 8.45 6.15 1.37
CA LEU A 52 9.76 5.51 1.41
C LEU A 52 9.73 4.12 0.79
N ASN A 53 8.71 3.32 1.10
CA ASN A 53 8.53 1.99 0.54
C ASN A 53 8.36 2.07 -0.98
N GLU A 54 7.49 2.96 -1.45
CA GLU A 54 7.28 3.26 -2.88
C GLU A 54 8.58 3.60 -3.63
N ILE A 55 9.49 4.36 -3.01
CA ILE A 55 10.79 4.70 -3.59
C ILE A 55 11.75 3.51 -3.54
N GLN A 56 11.69 2.71 -2.49
CA GLN A 56 12.53 1.52 -2.33
C GLN A 56 12.16 0.45 -3.36
N GLU A 57 10.88 0.15 -3.54
CA GLU A 57 10.38 -0.80 -4.53
C GLU A 57 10.85 -0.45 -5.95
N ARG A 58 10.72 0.83 -6.32
CA ARG A 58 11.19 1.32 -7.63
C ARG A 58 12.70 1.21 -7.81
N ARG A 59 13.48 1.34 -6.73
CA ARG A 59 14.93 1.13 -6.77
C ARG A 59 15.27 -0.34 -6.91
N GLN A 60 14.58 -1.22 -6.18
CA GLN A 60 14.77 -2.67 -6.29
C GLN A 60 14.48 -3.13 -7.72
N PHE A 61 13.40 -2.62 -8.32
CA PHE A 61 13.09 -2.88 -9.72
C PHE A 61 14.25 -2.51 -10.66
N LEU A 62 14.89 -1.35 -10.46
CA LEU A 62 16.06 -0.99 -11.27
C LEU A 62 17.26 -1.93 -11.05
N GLU A 63 17.46 -2.44 -9.83
CA GLU A 63 18.52 -3.42 -9.54
C GLU A 63 18.24 -4.78 -10.20
N ASP A 64 16.98 -5.21 -10.21
CA ASP A 64 16.54 -6.41 -10.90
C ASP A 64 16.74 -6.26 -12.42
N MET A 65 16.35 -5.12 -13.00
CA MET A 65 16.58 -4.81 -14.41
C MET A 65 18.06 -4.61 -14.75
N ALA A 66 18.87 -4.11 -13.82
CA ALA A 66 20.32 -4.01 -13.99
C ALA A 66 20.97 -5.39 -14.08
N SER A 67 20.48 -6.34 -13.29
CA SER A 67 20.92 -7.74 -13.33
C SER A 67 20.59 -8.40 -14.68
N LEU A 68 19.53 -7.94 -15.35
CA LEU A 68 19.15 -8.34 -16.71
C LEU A 68 19.82 -7.49 -17.82
N GLY A 69 20.62 -6.47 -17.45
CA GLY A 69 21.26 -5.54 -18.40
C GLY A 69 20.32 -4.52 -19.05
N GLN A 70 19.04 -4.46 -18.64
CA GLN A 70 18.00 -3.61 -19.22
C GLN A 70 17.72 -2.34 -18.40
N GLU A 71 18.53 -2.03 -17.37
CA GLU A 71 18.29 -0.86 -16.52
C GLU A 71 18.13 0.45 -17.30
N LYS A 72 18.84 0.61 -18.42
CA LYS A 72 18.92 1.87 -19.17
C LYS A 72 17.57 2.30 -19.73
N ASP A 73 16.72 1.36 -20.10
CA ASP A 73 15.41 1.64 -20.69
C ASP A 73 14.40 2.14 -19.63
N TYR A 74 14.66 1.83 -18.36
CA TYR A 74 13.76 2.12 -17.24
C TYR A 74 14.24 3.25 -16.32
N ILE A 75 15.52 3.65 -16.40
CA ILE A 75 16.10 4.70 -15.54
C ILE A 75 15.27 5.98 -15.59
N ASP A 76 14.90 6.45 -16.78
CA ASP A 76 14.21 7.74 -16.93
C ASP A 76 12.76 7.68 -16.42
N ILE A 77 12.08 6.57 -16.65
CA ILE A 77 10.72 6.31 -16.17
C ILE A 77 10.72 6.29 -14.64
N ILE A 78 11.60 5.48 -14.05
CA ILE A 78 11.68 5.32 -12.59
C ILE A 78 12.11 6.63 -11.91
N ASN A 79 13.05 7.38 -12.50
CA ASN A 79 13.43 8.70 -11.98
C ASN A 79 12.26 9.68 -11.97
N THR A 80 11.41 9.61 -12.99
CA THR A 80 10.21 10.43 -13.10
C THR A 80 9.20 10.04 -12.02
N GLU A 81 8.95 8.74 -11.83
CA GLU A 81 8.04 8.27 -10.79
C GLU A 81 8.51 8.65 -9.38
N ILE A 82 9.79 8.42 -9.06
CA ILE A 82 10.39 8.83 -7.78
C ILE A 82 10.21 10.35 -7.58
N SER A 83 10.37 11.15 -8.63
CA SER A 83 10.17 12.60 -8.55
C SER A 83 8.71 12.97 -8.26
N GLN A 84 7.73 12.27 -8.86
CA GLN A 84 6.31 12.47 -8.59
C GLN A 84 5.93 12.11 -7.15
N VAL A 85 6.48 11.01 -6.61
CA VAL A 85 6.31 10.62 -5.20
C VAL A 85 6.81 11.74 -4.27
N ASN A 86 7.99 12.30 -4.58
CA ASN A 86 8.59 13.38 -3.78
C ASN A 86 7.76 14.67 -3.78
N VAL A 87 7.06 14.96 -4.87
CA VAL A 87 6.19 16.15 -5.00
C VAL A 87 4.90 15.95 -4.19
N ARG A 88 4.36 14.72 -4.14
CA ARG A 88 3.19 14.38 -3.31
C ARG A 88 3.46 14.61 -1.82
N ASP A 89 4.66 14.32 -1.32
CA ASP A 89 5.01 14.54 0.09
C ASP A 89 5.89 15.79 0.32
N ARG A 90 5.22 16.95 0.37
CA ARG A 90 5.88 18.24 0.66
C ARG A 90 6.53 18.29 2.04
N ARG A 91 5.95 17.64 3.05
CA ARG A 91 6.40 17.73 4.46
C ARG A 91 7.73 17.02 4.67
N ASN A 92 7.89 15.82 4.10
CA ASN A 92 9.13 15.04 4.21
C ASN A 92 10.09 15.15 3.01
N SER A 93 9.78 16.04 2.06
CA SER A 93 10.60 16.32 0.88
C SER A 93 12.10 16.53 1.16
N ARG A 94 12.49 17.09 2.32
CA ARG A 94 13.89 17.26 2.72
C ARG A 94 14.61 15.93 2.99
N GLY A 95 13.96 15.02 3.72
CA GLY A 95 14.53 13.70 4.03
C GLY A 95 14.62 12.83 2.78
N ILE A 96 13.58 12.85 1.95
CA ILE A 96 13.52 12.06 0.72
C ILE A 96 14.57 12.54 -0.30
N LYS A 97 14.71 13.86 -0.51
CA LYS A 97 15.78 14.43 -1.36
C LYS A 97 17.17 14.05 -0.87
N SER A 98 17.39 14.02 0.44
CA SER A 98 18.69 13.65 1.03
C SER A 98 19.01 12.16 0.79
N SER A 99 18.02 11.28 0.97
CA SER A 99 18.13 9.85 0.63
C SER A 99 18.43 9.64 -0.85
N LEU A 100 17.76 10.37 -1.75
CA LEU A 100 17.98 10.27 -3.20
C LEU A 100 19.38 10.70 -3.62
N LYS A 101 19.91 11.79 -3.03
CA LYS A 101 21.30 12.21 -3.23
C LYS A 101 22.28 11.15 -2.76
N CYS A 102 22.05 10.55 -1.59
CA CYS A 102 22.90 9.49 -1.04
C CYS A 102 22.91 8.24 -1.93
N TRP A 103 21.73 7.82 -2.41
CA TRP A 103 21.59 6.70 -3.33
C TRP A 103 22.29 6.95 -4.68
N ASN A 104 22.09 8.11 -5.30
CA ASN A 104 22.78 8.47 -6.54
C ASN A 104 24.30 8.47 -6.36
N LYS A 105 24.80 8.99 -5.23
CA LYS A 105 26.24 8.93 -4.91
C LYS A 105 26.75 7.49 -4.76
N LYS A 106 25.99 6.59 -4.12
CA LYS A 106 26.35 5.16 -4.00
C LYS A 106 26.35 4.46 -5.35
N ARG A 107 25.35 4.70 -6.19
CA ARG A 107 25.25 4.10 -7.54
C ARG A 107 26.40 4.56 -8.47
N ILE A 108 26.75 5.85 -8.45
CA ILE A 108 27.90 6.38 -9.20
C ILE A 108 29.21 5.76 -8.71
N ARG A 109 29.37 5.58 -7.39
CA ARG A 109 30.55 4.91 -6.82
C ARG A 109 30.62 3.43 -7.21
N GLY A 110 29.51 2.71 -7.24
CA GLY A 110 29.44 1.31 -7.70
C GLY A 110 29.71 1.14 -9.19
N LYS A 111 29.39 2.14 -10.03
CA LYS A 111 29.75 2.15 -11.46
C LYS A 111 31.23 2.45 -11.72
N LYS A 112 31.98 2.94 -10.72
CA LYS A 112 33.40 3.35 -10.86
C LYS A 112 34.41 2.22 -10.62
N THR A 113 33.98 0.98 -10.38
CA THR A 113 34.87 -0.16 -10.06
C THR A 113 35.23 -1.06 -11.25
N HIS A 114 34.98 -0.65 -12.49
CA HIS A 114 35.26 -1.50 -13.66
C HIS A 114 36.06 -0.80 -14.77
N TYR A 115 37.03 0.03 -14.37
CA TYR A 115 38.10 0.49 -15.27
C TYR A 115 39.41 0.56 -14.48
N TYR A 116 40.07 -0.58 -14.33
CA TYR A 116 41.52 -0.65 -14.25
C TYR A 116 41.96 -1.63 -15.35
N PHE A 117 42.92 -1.14 -16.13
CA PHE A 117 43.50 -1.71 -17.35
C PHE A 117 44.08 -3.11 -17.15
#